data_AF-A0A543BTP3-F1
#
_entry.id   AF-A0A543BTP3-F1
#
_cell.length_a   1.000
_cell.length_b   1.000
_cell.length_c   1.000
_cell.angle_alpha   90.00
_cell.angle_beta   90.00
_cell.angle_gamma   90.00
#
_symmetry.space_group_name_H-M   'P 1'
#
loop_
_entity.id
_entity.type
_entity.pdbx_description
1 polymer ?
#
loop_
_entity_poly.entity_id
_entity_poly.type
_entity_poly.pdbx_seq_one_letter_code
_entity_poly.pdbx_strand_id
1 'polypeptide(L)'
;MMMDMTSGVTAIPPWQAMTEEQVDRWEEVLSTLAGMVPSDAARVVVDGERAHATVADRLAVRLEAAGRPCTRVACDAPVPEMPGTLTLADGHPAAGAWDVTIWLRTSQPASQDAEHDADIVLDLHDGTWPMIRHVALRLAGAGDWYVAESRAFFAAPERPRAPDPAPPREP
;
A
#
# COMPACT_ATOMS: atom_id res chain seq x y z
N MET A 1 25.96 7.14 26.15
CA MET A 1 24.51 6.84 26.18
C MET A 1 23.94 7.35 24.87
N MET A 2 23.96 6.51 23.83
CA MET A 2 23.42 6.86 22.52
C MET A 2 21.89 6.79 22.62
N MET A 3 21.22 7.87 22.25
CA MET A 3 19.78 7.84 22.03
C MET A 3 19.53 7.00 20.78
N ASP A 4 18.90 5.86 20.99
CA ASP A 4 18.28 5.05 19.95
C ASP A 4 17.16 5.90 19.32
N MET A 5 17.50 6.63 18.26
CA MET A 5 16.51 7.24 17.38
C MET A 5 15.89 6.10 16.57
N THR A 6 14.98 5.37 17.20
CA THR A 6 13.99 4.55 16.48
C THR A 6 13.14 5.51 15.68
N SER A 7 13.62 5.88 14.48
CA SER A 7 12.82 6.51 13.44
C SER A 7 11.56 5.68 13.31
N GLY A 8 10.44 6.23 13.77
CA GLY A 8 9.17 5.55 13.89
C GLY A 8 8.77 4.98 12.55
N VAL A 9 8.98 3.66 12.40
CA VAL A 9 8.43 2.87 11.33
C VAL A 9 6.96 2.73 11.65
N THR A 10 6.09 3.45 10.93
CA THR A 10 4.65 3.36 11.15
C THR A 10 4.17 2.01 10.62
N ALA A 11 4.14 1.00 11.48
CA ALA A 11 3.43 -0.24 11.19
C ALA A 11 1.97 0.08 10.87
N ILE A 12 1.37 -0.59 9.88
CA ILE A 12 -0.07 -0.47 9.61
C ILE A 12 -0.81 -1.00 10.84
N PRO A 13 -1.60 -0.18 11.55
CA PRO A 13 -2.35 -0.67 12.69
C PRO A 13 -3.47 -1.62 12.27
N PRO A 14 -3.92 -2.52 13.15
CA PRO A 14 -5.12 -3.30 12.89
C PRO A 14 -6.33 -2.36 12.76
N TRP A 15 -7.35 -2.78 11.99
CA TRP A 15 -8.54 -1.97 11.72
C TRP A 15 -9.22 -1.41 12.97
N GLN A 16 -9.23 -2.19 14.06
CA GLN A 16 -9.87 -1.82 15.34
C GLN A 16 -9.14 -0.67 16.06
N ALA A 17 -7.92 -0.34 15.67
CA ALA A 17 -7.13 0.75 16.24
C ALA A 17 -7.15 2.01 15.36
N MET A 18 -7.82 1.96 14.20
CA MET A 18 -7.99 3.10 13.29
C MET A 18 -9.26 3.89 13.64
N THR A 19 -9.25 5.20 13.35
CA THR A 19 -10.47 6.01 13.34
C THR A 19 -11.35 5.62 12.16
N GLU A 20 -12.64 5.97 12.20
CA GLU A 20 -13.56 5.74 11.08
C GLU A 20 -13.04 6.37 9.78
N GLU A 21 -12.52 7.60 9.85
CA GLU A 21 -11.94 8.29 8.69
C GLU A 21 -10.72 7.56 8.11
N GLN A 22 -9.86 6.99 8.96
CA GLN A 22 -8.71 6.19 8.53
C GLN A 22 -9.16 4.86 7.90
N VAL A 23 -10.22 4.24 8.43
CA VAL A 23 -10.81 3.03 7.84
C VAL A 23 -11.39 3.36 6.47
N ASP A 24 -12.22 4.39 6.36
CA ASP A 24 -12.84 4.84 5.11
C ASP A 24 -11.78 5.13 4.05
N ARG A 25 -10.69 5.80 4.44
CA ARG A 25 -9.57 6.09 3.53
C ARG A 25 -8.92 4.82 3.01
N TRP A 26 -8.65 3.87 3.89
CA TRP A 26 -8.11 2.57 3.49
C TRP A 26 -9.05 1.81 2.56
N GLU A 27 -10.36 1.80 2.84
CA GLU A 27 -11.36 1.15 1.98
C GLU A 27 -11.43 1.79 0.59
N GLU A 28 -11.37 3.13 0.51
CA GLU A 28 -11.33 3.87 -0.76
C GLU A 28 -10.11 3.48 -1.60
N VAL A 29 -8.91 3.46 -0.99
CA VAL A 29 -7.67 3.06 -1.68
C VAL A 29 -7.77 1.62 -2.15
N LEU A 30 -8.16 0.69 -1.28
CA LEU A 30 -8.27 -0.73 -1.65
C LEU A 30 -9.30 -0.95 -2.76
N SER A 31 -10.42 -0.23 -2.73
CA SER A 31 -11.43 -0.27 -3.79
C SER A 31 -10.88 0.25 -5.10
N THR A 32 -10.10 1.33 -5.06
CA THR A 32 -9.44 1.91 -6.23
C THR A 32 -8.42 0.94 -6.81
N LEU A 33 -7.56 0.35 -5.98
CA LEU A 33 -6.59 -0.66 -6.39
C LEU A 33 -7.29 -1.88 -7.03
N ALA A 34 -8.33 -2.42 -6.38
CA ALA A 34 -9.07 -3.56 -6.92
C ALA A 34 -9.72 -3.26 -8.28
N GLY A 35 -10.20 -2.02 -8.49
CA GLY A 35 -10.74 -1.56 -9.76
C GLY A 35 -9.69 -1.33 -10.86
N MET A 36 -8.43 -1.05 -10.48
CA MET A 36 -7.31 -0.89 -11.41
C MET A 36 -6.74 -2.21 -11.90
N VAL A 37 -6.86 -3.29 -11.13
CA VAL A 37 -6.38 -4.60 -11.56
C VAL A 37 -7.21 -5.06 -12.77
N PRO A 38 -6.62 -5.25 -13.96
CA PRO A 38 -7.36 -5.69 -15.14
C PRO A 38 -8.10 -7.01 -14.91
N SER A 39 -9.24 -7.20 -15.57
CA SER A 39 -10.04 -8.42 -15.40
C SER A 39 -9.37 -9.67 -15.97
N ASP A 40 -8.47 -9.50 -16.94
CA ASP A 40 -7.62 -10.52 -17.54
C ASP A 40 -6.29 -10.72 -16.80
N ALA A 41 -5.96 -9.90 -15.81
CA ALA A 41 -4.78 -10.08 -14.98
C ALA A 41 -4.91 -11.36 -14.14
N ALA A 42 -3.92 -12.24 -14.27
CA ALA A 42 -3.81 -13.50 -13.55
C ALA A 42 -2.86 -13.40 -12.35
N ARG A 43 -1.89 -12.48 -12.38
CA ARG A 43 -0.82 -12.37 -11.38
C ARG A 43 -0.61 -10.93 -10.93
N VAL A 44 -0.81 -10.68 -9.65
CA VAL A 44 -0.54 -9.40 -8.98
C VAL A 44 0.48 -9.62 -7.88
N VAL A 45 1.45 -8.73 -7.75
CA VAL A 45 2.39 -8.72 -6.62
C VAL A 45 2.31 -7.39 -5.88
N VAL A 46 2.31 -7.48 -4.55
CA VAL A 46 2.52 -6.35 -3.65
C VAL A 46 3.93 -6.47 -3.09
N ASP A 47 4.83 -5.60 -3.52
CA ASP A 47 6.23 -5.57 -3.10
C ASP A 47 6.54 -4.26 -2.37
N GLY A 48 7.71 -4.16 -1.75
CA GLY A 48 8.17 -3.00 -1.01
C GLY A 48 8.59 -3.33 0.42
N GLU A 49 9.25 -2.36 1.05
CA GLU A 49 9.80 -2.56 2.39
C GLU A 49 8.68 -2.60 3.44
N ARG A 50 8.49 -3.79 4.03
CA ARG A 50 7.52 -4.10 5.10
C ARG A 50 6.07 -3.93 4.66
N ALA A 51 5.15 -4.44 5.47
CA ALA A 51 3.69 -4.32 5.32
C ALA A 51 3.06 -4.91 4.04
N HIS A 52 3.86 -5.44 3.09
CA HIS A 52 3.37 -6.09 1.86
C HIS A 52 2.36 -7.20 2.15
N ALA A 53 2.61 -8.05 3.13
CA ALA A 53 1.68 -9.10 3.52
C ALA A 53 0.33 -8.53 3.98
N THR A 54 0.35 -7.48 4.82
CA THR A 54 -0.87 -6.83 5.33
C THR A 54 -1.66 -6.16 4.21
N VAL A 55 -0.99 -5.45 3.29
CA VAL A 55 -1.66 -4.81 2.15
C VAL A 55 -2.24 -5.87 1.21
N ALA A 56 -1.47 -6.92 0.91
CA ALA A 56 -1.93 -8.00 0.05
C ALA A 56 -3.12 -8.75 0.65
N ASP A 57 -3.13 -9.01 1.97
CA ASP A 57 -4.28 -9.63 2.63
C ASP A 57 -5.53 -8.74 2.54
N ARG A 58 -5.39 -7.43 2.82
CA ARG A 58 -6.50 -6.48 2.69
C ARG A 58 -7.00 -6.36 1.25
N LEU A 59 -6.09 -6.38 0.28
CA LEU A 59 -6.42 -6.31 -1.15
C LEU A 59 -7.12 -7.59 -1.62
N ALA A 60 -6.70 -8.77 -1.17
CA ALA A 60 -7.38 -10.03 -1.49
C ALA A 60 -8.84 -10.02 -1.01
N VAL A 61 -9.09 -9.60 0.23
CA VAL A 61 -10.47 -9.45 0.74
C VAL A 61 -11.28 -8.53 -0.16
N ARG A 62 -10.70 -7.43 -0.63
CA ARG A 62 -11.39 -6.48 -1.50
C ARG A 62 -11.66 -7.03 -2.89
N LEU A 63 -10.71 -7.74 -3.48
CA LEU A 63 -10.85 -8.40 -4.79
C LEU A 63 -11.91 -9.51 -4.73
N GLU A 64 -11.93 -10.32 -3.68
CA GLU A 64 -12.96 -11.34 -3.45
C GLU A 64 -14.35 -10.71 -3.34
N ALA A 65 -14.48 -9.63 -2.57
CA ALA A 65 -15.73 -8.87 -2.46
C ALA A 65 -16.18 -8.25 -3.80
N ALA A 66 -15.24 -7.98 -4.72
CA ALA A 66 -15.52 -7.54 -6.08
C ALA A 66 -15.83 -8.70 -7.06
N GLY A 67 -15.95 -9.93 -6.55
CA GLY A 67 -16.26 -11.12 -7.36
C GLY A 67 -15.05 -11.72 -8.07
N ARG A 68 -13.83 -11.40 -7.61
CA ARG A 68 -12.59 -11.94 -8.16
C ARG A 68 -11.94 -12.90 -7.15
N PRO A 69 -12.09 -14.22 -7.34
CA PRO A 69 -11.43 -15.21 -6.50
C PRO A 69 -9.91 -14.99 -6.51
N CYS A 70 -9.31 -14.97 -5.32
CA CYS A 70 -7.88 -14.74 -5.14
C CYS A 70 -7.22 -15.93 -4.43
N THR A 71 -6.00 -16.26 -4.84
CA THR A 71 -5.11 -17.17 -4.10
C THR A 71 -3.93 -16.36 -3.59
N ARG A 72 -3.75 -16.37 -2.27
CA ARG A 72 -2.61 -15.71 -1.61
C ARG A 72 -1.38 -16.59 -1.69
N VAL A 73 -0.26 -15.99 -2.08
CA VAL A 73 1.05 -16.64 -2.14
C VAL A 73 2.04 -15.77 -1.37
N ALA A 74 2.65 -16.33 -0.33
CA ALA A 74 3.68 -15.62 0.43
C ALA A 74 4.99 -15.53 -0.37
N CYS A 75 5.87 -14.61 0.03
CA CYS A 75 7.23 -14.50 -0.51
C CYS A 75 7.91 -15.88 -0.60
N ASP A 76 8.60 -16.13 -1.73
CA ASP A 76 9.33 -17.36 -2.04
C ASP A 76 8.51 -18.66 -2.20
N ALA A 77 7.18 -18.60 -2.05
CA ALA A 77 6.34 -19.76 -2.33
C ALA A 77 6.12 -19.93 -3.85
N PRO A 78 6.06 -21.18 -4.35
CA PRO A 78 5.73 -21.42 -5.75
C PRO A 78 4.32 -20.92 -6.06
N VAL A 79 4.19 -20.18 -7.17
CA VAL A 79 2.90 -19.67 -7.65
C VAL A 79 2.09 -20.83 -8.24
N PRO A 80 0.94 -21.19 -7.66
CA PRO A 80 0.06 -22.21 -8.24
C PRO A 80 -0.64 -21.63 -9.48
N GLU A 81 -0.67 -22.39 -10.58
CA GLU A 81 -1.48 -22.03 -11.74
C GLU A 81 -2.91 -22.53 -11.54
N MET A 82 -3.82 -21.61 -11.22
CA MET A 82 -5.23 -21.89 -11.05
C MET A 82 -6.06 -21.11 -12.07
N PRO A 83 -6.66 -21.77 -13.08
CA PRO A 83 -7.49 -21.10 -14.06
C PRO A 83 -8.65 -20.33 -13.42
N GLY A 84 -8.84 -19.07 -13.83
CA GLY A 84 -9.93 -18.23 -13.34
C GLY A 84 -9.78 -17.72 -11.91
N THR A 85 -8.60 -17.89 -11.28
CA THR A 85 -8.28 -17.34 -9.96
C THR A 85 -7.06 -16.45 -10.08
N LEU A 86 -7.15 -15.25 -9.51
CA LEU A 86 -6.03 -14.31 -9.47
C LEU A 86 -5.02 -14.77 -8.42
N THR A 87 -3.75 -14.85 -8.79
CA THR A 87 -2.67 -15.01 -7.82
C THR A 87 -2.29 -13.64 -7.28
N LEU A 88 -2.38 -13.48 -5.96
CA LEU A 88 -1.90 -12.29 -5.26
C LEU A 88 -0.71 -12.65 -4.38
N ALA A 89 0.48 -12.24 -4.80
CA ALA A 89 1.71 -12.45 -4.07
C ALA A 89 2.08 -11.24 -3.20
N ASP A 90 2.86 -11.48 -2.15
CA ASP A 90 3.49 -10.43 -1.35
C ASP A 90 5.01 -10.61 -1.24
N GLY A 91 5.71 -9.48 -1.11
CA GLY A 91 7.17 -9.41 -1.06
C GLY A 91 7.81 -9.45 -2.45
N HIS A 92 9.02 -9.98 -2.52
CA HIS A 92 9.81 -10.08 -3.75
C HIS A 92 9.85 -11.54 -4.25
N PRO A 93 8.74 -12.08 -4.75
CA PRO A 93 8.69 -13.46 -5.24
C PRO A 93 9.69 -13.67 -6.37
N ALA A 94 10.25 -14.88 -6.45
CA ALA A 94 11.22 -15.26 -7.47
C ALA A 94 10.75 -14.83 -8.88
N ALA A 95 11.69 -14.33 -9.69
CA ALA A 95 11.44 -13.70 -10.98
C ALA A 95 10.36 -14.43 -11.82
N GLY A 96 9.36 -13.66 -12.25
CA GLY A 96 8.23 -14.12 -13.05
C GLY A 96 7.52 -12.94 -13.71
N ALA A 97 6.77 -13.20 -14.78
CA ALA A 97 5.94 -12.18 -15.41
C ALA A 97 4.72 -11.89 -14.50
N TRP A 98 4.74 -10.72 -13.87
CA TRP A 98 3.61 -10.16 -13.13
C TRP A 98 2.78 -9.28 -14.06
N ASP A 99 1.46 -9.43 -14.03
CA ASP A 99 0.57 -8.61 -14.85
C ASP A 99 0.44 -7.20 -14.26
N VAL A 100 0.40 -7.13 -12.91
CA VAL A 100 0.36 -5.88 -12.13
C VAL A 100 1.35 -5.96 -10.98
N THR A 101 2.14 -4.90 -10.82
CA THR A 101 3.09 -4.70 -9.72
C THR A 101 2.67 -3.51 -8.87
N ILE A 102 2.50 -3.72 -7.56
CA ILE A 102 2.17 -2.66 -6.59
C ILE A 102 3.36 -2.50 -5.65
N TRP A 103 4.02 -1.35 -5.71
CA TRP A 103 5.16 -1.03 -4.86
C TRP A 103 4.74 -0.21 -3.64
N LEU A 104 5.11 -0.67 -2.45
CA LEU A 104 4.88 0.00 -1.18
C LEU A 104 6.08 0.90 -0.84
N ARG A 105 5.83 2.20 -0.91
CA ARG A 105 6.79 3.21 -0.49
C ARG A 105 6.60 3.53 0.99
N THR A 106 7.64 3.31 1.79
CA THR A 106 7.68 3.73 3.19
C THR A 106 8.75 4.82 3.40
N SER A 107 8.97 5.26 4.63
CA SER A 107 9.95 6.31 4.97
C SER A 107 11.41 5.93 4.70
N GLN A 108 11.71 4.66 4.44
CA GLN A 108 13.06 4.21 4.11
C GLN A 108 13.38 4.44 2.62
N PRO A 109 14.65 4.75 2.29
CA PRO A 109 15.06 4.85 0.91
C PRO A 109 14.94 3.49 0.24
N ALA A 110 13.88 3.32 -0.55
CA ALA A 110 13.67 2.18 -1.42
C ALA A 110 14.77 2.11 -2.50
N SER A 111 14.91 0.93 -3.12
CA SER A 111 15.55 0.83 -4.43
C SER A 111 14.72 1.66 -5.43
N GLN A 112 15.26 2.80 -5.87
CA GLN A 112 14.57 3.71 -6.79
C GLN A 112 14.17 3.02 -8.09
N ASP A 113 14.95 2.04 -8.53
CA ASP A 113 14.70 1.27 -9.75
C ASP A 113 13.41 0.45 -9.64
N ALA A 114 13.17 -0.19 -8.48
CA ALA A 114 11.95 -0.98 -8.24
C ALA A 114 10.69 -0.11 -8.15
N GLU A 115 10.80 1.12 -7.60
CA GLU A 115 9.70 2.09 -7.60
C GLU A 115 9.37 2.58 -9.02
N HIS A 116 10.38 2.72 -9.89
CA HIS A 116 10.20 3.23 -11.26
C HIS A 116 9.54 2.21 -12.19
N ASP A 117 9.83 0.93 -12.00
CA ASP A 117 9.28 -0.17 -12.82
C ASP A 117 7.89 -0.64 -12.35
N ALA A 118 7.40 -0.12 -11.22
CA ALA A 118 6.12 -0.49 -10.65
C ALA A 118 4.93 0.10 -11.42
N ASP A 119 3.88 -0.70 -11.59
CA ASP A 119 2.63 -0.23 -12.20
C ASP A 119 1.84 0.69 -11.28
N ILE A 120 1.92 0.46 -9.98
CA ILE A 120 1.25 1.28 -8.98
C ILE A 120 2.22 1.53 -7.84
N VAL A 121 2.33 2.78 -7.38
CA VAL A 121 3.10 3.11 -6.17
C VAL A 121 2.14 3.57 -5.09
N LEU A 122 2.12 2.84 -3.97
CA LEU A 122 1.35 3.17 -2.78
C LEU A 122 2.27 3.73 -1.69
N ASP A 123 2.06 4.99 -1.31
CA ASP A 123 2.71 5.62 -0.16
C ASP A 123 2.07 5.17 1.14
N LEU A 124 2.90 4.66 2.04
CA LEU A 124 2.57 4.25 3.40
C LEU A 124 3.49 4.95 4.41
N HIS A 125 3.99 6.15 4.10
CA HIS A 125 4.72 6.98 5.06
C HIS A 125 3.92 7.18 6.37
N ASP A 126 2.60 7.30 6.24
CA ASP A 126 1.64 7.11 7.33
C ASP A 126 0.83 5.84 7.08
N GLY A 127 1.05 4.81 7.91
CA GLY A 127 0.34 3.52 7.82
C GLY A 127 -1.16 3.62 8.10
N THR A 128 -1.65 4.75 8.60
CA THR A 128 -3.08 5.03 8.78
C THR A 128 -3.70 5.80 7.62
N TRP A 129 -2.88 6.34 6.71
CA TRP A 129 -3.33 7.19 5.60
C TRP A 129 -2.63 6.80 4.29
N PRO A 130 -3.04 5.68 3.66
CA PRO A 130 -2.44 5.25 2.39
C PRO A 130 -2.74 6.25 1.27
N MET A 131 -1.78 6.43 0.35
CA MET A 131 -1.96 7.29 -0.84
C MET A 131 -1.41 6.65 -2.10
N ILE A 132 -2.15 6.71 -3.20
CA ILE A 132 -1.67 6.26 -4.52
C ILE A 132 -0.88 7.42 -5.15
N ARG A 133 0.43 7.24 -5.31
CA ARG A 133 1.32 8.27 -5.89
C ARG A 133 1.45 8.18 -7.39
N HIS A 134 1.41 6.95 -7.90
CA HIS A 134 1.68 6.66 -9.29
C HIS A 134 0.80 5.50 -9.75
N VAL A 135 0.33 5.62 -10.98
CA VAL A 135 -0.35 4.57 -11.73
C VAL A 135 0.19 4.62 -13.15
N ALA A 136 0.73 3.50 -13.63
CA ALA A 136 1.24 3.37 -14.97
C ALA A 136 0.12 3.59 -16.00
N LEU A 137 0.45 4.23 -17.12
CA LEU A 137 -0.52 4.61 -18.15
C LEU A 137 -1.33 3.43 -18.69
N ARG A 138 -0.76 2.22 -18.70
CA ARG A 138 -1.45 1.00 -19.14
C ARG A 138 -2.63 0.60 -18.24
N LEU A 139 -2.61 1.04 -16.97
CA LEU A 139 -3.71 0.85 -16.01
C LEU A 139 -4.59 2.10 -15.87
N ALA A 140 -4.10 3.27 -16.29
CA ALA A 140 -4.71 4.57 -16.06
C ALA A 140 -5.98 4.87 -16.89
N GLY A 141 -6.60 3.87 -17.53
CA GLY A 141 -7.86 4.01 -18.26
C GLY A 141 -9.06 4.49 -17.39
N ALA A 142 -8.90 4.52 -16.07
CA ALA A 142 -9.90 4.97 -15.09
C ALA A 142 -9.39 6.22 -14.34
N GLY A 143 -9.40 7.39 -14.99
CA GLY A 143 -8.90 8.68 -14.45
C GLY A 143 -9.53 9.17 -13.13
N ASP A 144 -10.46 8.42 -12.55
CA ASP A 144 -11.12 8.68 -11.27
C ASP A 144 -10.14 8.66 -10.08
N TRP A 145 -9.04 7.90 -10.18
CA TRP A 145 -8.03 7.82 -9.13
C TRP A 145 -7.38 9.18 -8.84
N TYR A 146 -7.11 9.97 -9.87
CA TYR A 146 -6.42 11.25 -9.72
C TYR A 146 -7.25 12.25 -8.90
N VAL A 147 -8.58 12.21 -9.04
CA VAL A 147 -9.50 13.08 -8.30
C VAL A 147 -9.59 12.66 -6.83
N ALA A 148 -9.70 11.35 -6.57
CA ALA A 148 -9.69 10.81 -5.21
C ALA A 148 -8.39 11.15 -4.46
N GLU A 149 -7.24 10.91 -5.09
CA GLU A 149 -5.93 11.18 -4.48
C GLU A 149 -5.65 12.67 -4.31
N SER A 150 -6.10 13.52 -5.24
CA SER A 150 -6.00 14.97 -5.07
C SER A 150 -6.76 15.42 -3.82
N ARG A 151 -7.95 14.87 -3.55
CA ARG A 151 -8.71 15.16 -2.31
C ARG A 151 -7.99 14.63 -1.08
N ALA A 152 -7.51 13.40 -1.12
CA ALA A 152 -6.80 12.78 0.00
C ALA A 152 -5.53 13.54 0.38
N PHE A 153 -4.81 14.09 -0.59
CA PHE A 153 -3.62 14.91 -0.34
C PHE A 153 -3.94 16.21 0.42
N PHE A 154 -5.07 16.85 0.12
CA PHE A 154 -5.51 18.06 0.84
C PHE A 154 -6.26 17.78 2.14
N ALA A 155 -6.79 16.57 2.31
CA ALA A 155 -7.52 16.13 3.50
C ALA A 155 -6.61 15.46 4.54
N ALA A 156 -5.37 15.11 4.18
CA ALA A 156 -4.44 14.45 5.09
C ALA A 156 -4.29 15.26 6.39
N PRO A 157 -4.53 14.65 7.56
CA PRO A 157 -4.45 15.36 8.82
C PRO A 157 -3.03 15.90 9.01
N GLU A 158 -2.91 17.18 9.40
CA GLU A 158 -1.62 17.72 9.84
C GLU A 158 -1.07 16.83 10.96
N ARG A 159 0.19 16.40 10.82
CA ARG A 159 0.89 15.69 11.89
C ARG A 159 0.72 16.50 13.19
N PRO A 160 0.46 15.86 14.35
CA PRO A 160 0.50 16.55 15.62
C PRO A 160 1.87 17.23 15.73
N ARG A 161 1.87 18.57 15.77
CA ARG A 161 3.07 19.36 16.01
C ARG A 161 3.60 18.94 17.39
N ALA A 162 4.86 18.52 17.46
CA ALA A 162 5.49 18.19 18.73
C ALA A 162 5.27 19.36 19.72
N PRO A 163 4.90 19.08 20.98
CA PRO A 163 4.72 20.14 21.97
C PRO A 163 6.02 20.94 22.09
N ASP A 164 5.88 22.27 22.10
CA ASP A 164 6.99 23.20 22.29
C ASP A 164 7.74 22.82 23.58
N PRO A 165 9.08 22.65 23.56
CA PRO A 165 9.82 22.35 24.78
C PRO A 165 9.50 23.40 25.84
N ALA A 166 9.06 22.92 27.01
CA ALA A 166 8.74 23.78 28.14
C ALA A 166 9.92 24.72 28.43
N PRO A 167 9.67 26.02 28.68
CA PRO A 167 10.74 26.96 28.98
C PRO A 167 11.54 26.48 30.19
N PRO A 168 12.87 26.67 30.20
CA PRO A 168 13.70 26.26 31.32
C PRO A 168 13.19 26.91 32.61
N ARG A 169 12.99 26.09 33.65
CA ARG A 169 12.69 26.61 34.98
C ARG A 169 13.94 27.31 35.48
N GLU A 170 13.88 28.64 35.60
CA GLU A 170 14.91 29.42 36.28
C GLU A 170 14.94 29.07 37.78
N PRO A 171 16.14 29.10 38.41
CA PRO A 171 16.40 28.56 39.74
C PRO A 171 15.77 29.33 40.90
#